data_AF-A0A3G2S5G7-F1
#
_entry.id   AF-A0A3G2S5G7-F1
#
_cell.length_a   1.000
_cell.length_b   1.000
_cell.length_c   1.000
_cell.angle_alpha   90.00
_cell.angle_beta   90.00
_cell.angle_gamma   90.00
#
_symmetry.space_group_name_H-M   'P 1'
#
loop_
_entity.id
_entity.type
_entity.pdbx_description
1 polymer ?
#
loop_
_entity_poly.entity_id
_entity_poly.type
_entity_poly.pdbx_seq_one_letter_code
_entity_poly.pdbx_strand_id
1 'polypeptide(L)'
;MFATKAVRFVPSAMRASTATKFLRTKRTTNIAGLEIHPDPLPELVSTYTHTLNVLKGLPESAVFRQSSEAVTQQRLDIVKEAMTPTSRETVYGSEAAIDRVVAAIDAGLIEEIVDQANDEFHLATKMIDWKPHEPLQVPAPPGQWNTFNMQAASGEGH
;
A
#
# COMPACT_ATOMS: atom_id res chain seq x y z
N MET A 1 -47.85 -43.81 31.13
CA MET A 1 -46.69 -43.67 30.23
C MET A 1 -46.41 -42.18 30.07
N PHE A 2 -45.41 -41.62 30.76
CA PHE A 2 -44.99 -40.24 30.51
C PHE A 2 -43.46 -40.20 30.54
N ALA A 3 -42.86 -39.97 29.37
CA ALA A 3 -41.42 -39.88 29.18
C ALA A 3 -41.01 -38.40 29.22
N THR A 4 -40.30 -37.99 30.27
CA THR A 4 -39.68 -36.66 30.36
C THR A 4 -38.29 -36.70 29.73
N LYS A 5 -38.17 -36.08 28.55
CA LYS A 5 -36.90 -35.90 27.84
C LYS A 5 -36.22 -34.64 28.39
N ALA A 6 -35.15 -34.81 29.18
CA ALA A 6 -34.35 -33.69 29.66
C ALA A 6 -33.42 -33.18 28.55
N VAL A 7 -33.66 -31.96 28.06
CA VAL A 7 -32.78 -31.26 27.12
C VAL A 7 -31.67 -30.59 27.95
N ARG A 8 -30.43 -31.06 27.79
CA ARG A 8 -29.26 -30.41 28.38
C ARG A 8 -28.81 -29.29 27.45
N PHE A 9 -28.94 -28.04 27.90
CA PHE A 9 -28.35 -26.89 27.24
C PHE A 9 -26.86 -26.84 27.57
N VAL A 10 -26.00 -26.94 26.56
CA VAL A 10 -24.56 -26.74 26.69
C VAL A 10 -24.25 -25.34 26.16
N PRO A 11 -23.76 -24.40 26.98
CA PRO A 11 -23.35 -23.10 26.47
C PRO A 11 -22.09 -23.29 25.62
N SER A 12 -22.23 -23.13 24.30
CA SER A 12 -21.08 -23.01 23.40
C SER A 12 -20.49 -21.62 23.60
N ALA A 13 -19.42 -21.53 24.38
CA ALA A 13 -18.65 -20.30 24.49
C ALA A 13 -17.88 -20.07 23.18
N MET A 14 -18.41 -19.20 22.31
CA MET A 14 -17.61 -18.62 21.23
C MET A 14 -16.50 -17.79 21.87
N ARG A 15 -15.27 -18.31 21.81
CA ARG A 15 -14.08 -17.61 22.27
C ARG A 15 -13.83 -16.44 21.31
N ALA A 16 -14.19 -15.22 21.73
CA ALA A 16 -13.81 -14.01 21.00
C ALA A 16 -12.28 -13.90 21.02
N SER A 17 -11.64 -14.22 19.90
CA SER A 17 -10.19 -14.13 19.71
C SER A 17 -9.90 -13.30 18.46
N THR A 18 -10.14 -12.01 18.57
CA THR A 18 -9.74 -11.02 17.54
C THR A 18 -9.34 -9.71 18.19
N ALA A 19 -8.59 -9.78 19.29
CA ALA A 19 -7.85 -8.60 19.74
C ALA A 19 -6.64 -8.43 18.82
N THR A 20 -6.58 -7.31 18.08
CA THR A 20 -5.40 -6.94 17.29
C THR A 20 -4.18 -6.93 18.19
N LYS A 21 -3.21 -7.78 17.88
CA LYS A 21 -1.99 -7.91 18.69
C LYS A 21 -1.15 -6.65 18.50
N PHE A 22 -0.98 -5.87 19.56
CA PHE A 22 -0.15 -4.67 19.53
C PHE A 22 1.33 -5.08 19.66
N LEU A 23 2.05 -5.09 18.53
CA LEU A 23 3.45 -5.53 18.44
C LEU A 23 4.41 -4.36 18.27
N ARG A 24 4.19 -3.27 19.02
CA ARG A 24 4.99 -2.05 18.98
C ARG A 24 5.43 -1.61 20.37
N THR A 25 6.62 -1.03 20.44
CA THR A 25 7.21 -0.33 21.59
C THR A 25 7.08 1.18 21.46
N LYS A 26 7.06 1.72 20.23
CA LYS A 26 6.89 3.15 19.98
C LYS A 26 5.51 3.61 20.46
N ARG A 27 5.47 4.83 21.04
CA ARG A 27 4.24 5.47 21.55
C ARG A 27 3.70 6.59 20.65
N THR A 28 4.59 7.27 19.93
CA THR A 28 4.26 8.30 18.94
C THR A 28 5.17 8.17 17.72
N THR A 29 4.69 8.63 16.56
CA THR A 29 5.48 8.79 15.33
C THR A 29 6.23 10.13 15.29
N ASN A 30 5.88 11.06 16.19
CA ASN A 30 6.31 12.47 16.20
C ASN A 30 5.89 13.27 14.95
N ILE A 31 4.93 12.77 14.17
CA ILE A 31 4.32 13.46 13.04
C ILE A 31 2.86 13.72 13.38
N ALA A 32 2.41 14.98 13.23
CA ALA A 32 1.04 15.36 13.53
C ALA A 32 0.07 14.69 12.57
N GLY A 33 -0.98 14.04 13.10
CA GLY A 33 -1.99 13.35 12.30
C GLY A 33 -1.60 11.94 11.83
N LEU A 34 -0.39 11.45 12.15
CA LEU A 34 0.06 10.11 11.82
C LEU A 34 0.08 9.21 13.06
N GLU A 35 -0.94 8.37 13.20
CA GLU A 35 -1.07 7.45 14.33
C GLU A 35 -0.18 6.21 14.19
N ILE A 36 0.20 5.60 15.31
CA ILE A 36 0.99 4.37 15.28
C ILE A 36 0.12 3.19 14.85
N HIS A 37 0.60 2.45 13.87
CA HIS A 37 -0.03 1.22 13.46
C HIS A 37 0.34 0.04 14.39
N PRO A 38 -0.64 -0.70 14.94
CA PRO A 38 -0.41 -1.74 15.95
C PRO A 38 0.34 -2.97 15.41
N ASP A 39 0.15 -3.29 14.12
CA ASP A 39 0.79 -4.43 13.45
C ASP A 39 0.97 -4.17 11.93
N PRO A 40 1.95 -3.36 11.50
CA PRO A 40 2.03 -2.85 10.12
C PRO A 40 2.49 -3.88 9.09
N LEU A 41 3.27 -4.90 9.47
CA LEU A 41 3.85 -5.84 8.50
C LEU A 41 2.80 -6.68 7.76
N PRO A 42 1.80 -7.30 8.43
CA PRO A 42 0.73 -8.00 7.74
C PRO A 42 -0.15 -7.09 6.91
N GLU A 43 -0.36 -5.86 7.37
CA GLU A 43 -1.13 -4.85 6.63
C GLU A 43 -0.45 -4.56 5.30
N LEU A 44 0.85 -4.27 5.29
CA LEU A 44 1.63 -4.08 4.07
C LEU A 44 1.56 -5.28 3.12
N VAL A 45 1.69 -6.51 3.64
CA VAL A 45 1.55 -7.71 2.80
C VAL A 45 0.17 -7.79 2.17
N SER A 46 -0.88 -7.51 2.95
CA SER A 46 -2.25 -7.49 2.46
C SER A 46 -2.41 -6.44 1.37
N THR A 47 -2.08 -5.18 1.65
CA THR A 47 -2.25 -4.05 0.73
C THR A 47 -1.47 -4.26 -0.56
N TYR A 48 -0.18 -4.64 -0.50
CA TYR A 48 0.60 -4.91 -1.71
C TYR A 48 0.03 -6.07 -2.53
N THR A 49 -0.45 -7.14 -1.89
CA THR A 49 -1.10 -8.26 -2.60
C THR A 49 -2.39 -7.79 -3.29
N HIS A 50 -3.18 -6.94 -2.65
CA HIS A 50 -4.37 -6.36 -3.25
C HIS A 50 -4.01 -5.44 -4.42
N THR A 51 -2.99 -4.58 -4.28
CA THR A 51 -2.50 -3.72 -5.36
C THR A 51 -2.05 -4.54 -6.56
N LEU A 52 -1.24 -5.58 -6.37
CA LEU A 52 -0.84 -6.50 -7.46
C LEU A 52 -2.04 -7.16 -8.15
N ASN A 53 -3.11 -7.46 -7.41
CA ASN A 53 -4.33 -8.00 -8.01
C ASN A 53 -5.10 -6.96 -8.82
N VAL A 54 -5.17 -5.71 -8.38
CA VAL A 54 -5.79 -4.60 -9.12
C VAL A 54 -5.02 -4.31 -10.40
N LEU A 55 -3.69 -4.30 -10.34
CA LEU A 55 -2.82 -4.03 -11.49
C LEU A 55 -3.00 -5.03 -12.65
N LYS A 56 -3.41 -6.28 -12.36
CA LYS A 56 -3.76 -7.27 -13.40
C LYS A 56 -4.93 -6.83 -14.29
N GLY A 57 -5.76 -5.90 -13.84
CA GLY A 57 -6.85 -5.32 -14.63
C GLY A 57 -6.40 -4.33 -15.71
N LEU A 58 -5.15 -3.85 -15.65
CA LEU A 58 -4.57 -2.96 -16.64
C LEU A 58 -3.85 -3.75 -17.75
N PRO A 59 -3.71 -3.20 -18.98
CA PRO A 59 -2.98 -3.89 -20.04
C PRO A 59 -1.48 -4.04 -19.71
N GLU A 60 -0.87 -5.16 -20.11
CA GLU A 60 0.56 -5.46 -19.86
C GLU A 60 1.52 -4.46 -20.50
N SER A 61 1.11 -3.81 -21.59
CA SER A 61 1.87 -2.77 -22.27
C SER A 61 1.84 -1.42 -21.56
N ALA A 62 0.97 -1.21 -20.57
CA ALA A 62 0.90 0.05 -19.84
C ALA A 62 2.17 0.24 -19.01
N VAL A 63 2.91 1.33 -19.27
CA VAL A 63 4.12 1.69 -18.52
C VAL A 63 3.83 1.81 -17.02
N PHE A 64 2.70 2.41 -16.65
CA PHE A 64 2.25 2.50 -15.26
C PHE A 64 2.18 1.13 -14.58
N ARG A 65 1.54 0.14 -15.23
CA ARG A 65 1.42 -1.22 -14.69
C ARG A 65 2.79 -1.83 -14.45
N GLN A 66 3.68 -1.76 -15.44
CA GLN A 66 5.04 -2.33 -15.34
C GLN A 66 5.83 -1.70 -14.20
N SER A 67 5.78 -0.37 -14.08
CA SER A 67 6.48 0.34 -13.01
C SER A 67 5.92 0.03 -11.62
N SER A 68 4.59 0.07 -11.46
CA SER A 68 3.94 -0.17 -10.16
C SER A 68 4.06 -1.64 -9.74
N GLU A 69 3.98 -2.60 -10.66
CA GLU A 69 4.20 -4.02 -10.35
C GLU A 69 5.64 -4.26 -9.86
N ALA A 70 6.64 -3.71 -10.55
CA ALA A 70 8.04 -3.89 -10.15
C ALA A 70 8.31 -3.34 -8.74
N VAL A 71 7.85 -2.12 -8.45
CA VAL A 71 8.04 -1.49 -7.13
C VAL A 71 7.25 -2.23 -6.03
N THR A 72 5.99 -2.57 -6.30
CA THR A 72 5.12 -3.27 -5.33
C THR A 72 5.65 -4.66 -5.02
N GLN A 73 6.11 -5.40 -6.04
CA GLN A 73 6.69 -6.73 -5.86
C GLN A 73 7.98 -6.68 -5.04
N GLN A 74 8.89 -5.75 -5.36
CA GLN A 74 10.11 -5.54 -4.59
C GLN A 74 9.81 -5.25 -3.11
N ARG A 75 8.88 -4.33 -2.83
CA ARG A 75 8.50 -3.97 -1.45
C ARG A 75 7.83 -5.14 -0.73
N LEU A 76 6.99 -5.92 -1.43
CA LEU A 76 6.36 -7.11 -0.87
C LEU A 76 7.39 -8.17 -0.48
N ASP A 77 8.42 -8.38 -1.31
CA ASP A 77 9.47 -9.36 -1.03
C ASP A 77 10.32 -8.95 0.18
N ILE A 78 10.67 -7.67 0.30
CA ILE A 78 11.34 -7.12 1.48
C ILE A 78 10.52 -7.38 2.76
N VAL A 79 9.21 -7.09 2.72
CA VAL A 79 8.35 -7.29 3.90
C VAL A 79 8.23 -8.78 4.25
N LYS A 80 8.07 -9.66 3.26
CA LYS A 80 8.01 -11.11 3.48
C LYS A 80 9.31 -11.67 4.07
N GLU A 81 10.46 -11.20 3.61
CA GLU A 81 11.76 -11.62 4.15
C GLU A 81 11.93 -11.19 5.61
N ALA A 82 11.45 -10.00 5.97
CA ALA A 82 11.47 -9.52 7.35
C ALA A 82 10.45 -10.22 8.27
N MET A 83 9.40 -10.82 7.71
CA MET A 83 8.38 -11.57 8.44
C MET A 83 8.86 -12.99 8.79
N THR A 84 9.43 -13.13 9.98
CA THR A 84 9.85 -14.40 10.56
C THR A 84 8.90 -14.80 11.69
N PRO A 85 8.84 -16.08 12.11
CA PRO A 85 8.01 -16.49 13.24
C PRO A 85 8.27 -15.65 14.50
N THR A 86 9.53 -15.33 14.77
CA THR A 86 9.97 -14.50 15.89
C THR A 86 9.42 -13.07 15.82
N SER A 87 9.37 -12.47 14.62
CA SER A 87 8.83 -11.11 14.45
C SER A 87 7.31 -11.05 14.55
N ARG A 88 6.61 -12.17 14.37
CA ARG A 88 5.17 -12.28 14.60
C ARG A 88 4.81 -12.59 16.05
N GLU A 89 5.71 -13.20 16.80
CA GLU A 89 5.45 -13.61 18.18
C GLU A 89 5.82 -12.54 19.21
N THR A 90 6.97 -11.89 19.04
CA THR A 90 7.54 -11.02 20.08
C THR A 90 7.54 -9.54 19.68
N VAL A 91 7.39 -8.66 20.66
CA VAL A 91 7.43 -7.19 20.43
C VAL A 91 8.80 -6.75 19.92
N TYR A 92 9.90 -7.23 20.53
CA TYR A 92 11.26 -6.90 20.09
C TYR A 92 11.58 -7.45 18.69
N GLY A 93 11.08 -8.66 18.37
CA GLY A 93 11.24 -9.22 17.03
C GLY A 93 10.48 -8.42 15.97
N SER A 94 9.28 -7.94 16.30
CA SER A 94 8.48 -7.08 15.43
C SER A 94 9.18 -5.76 15.14
N GLU A 95 9.67 -5.06 16.16
CA GLU A 95 10.40 -3.79 15.98
C GLU A 95 11.68 -3.99 15.15
N ALA A 96 12.47 -5.03 15.41
CA ALA A 96 13.66 -5.31 14.61
C ALA A 96 13.34 -5.63 13.14
N ALA A 97 12.20 -6.27 12.86
CA ALA A 97 11.74 -6.50 11.50
C ALA A 97 11.25 -5.20 10.84
N ILE A 98 10.54 -4.35 11.57
CA ILE A 98 10.11 -3.02 11.10
C ILE A 98 11.32 -2.17 10.73
N ASP A 99 12.35 -2.12 11.58
CA ASP A 99 13.57 -1.35 11.31
C ASP A 99 14.29 -1.84 10.05
N ARG A 100 14.32 -3.16 9.80
CA ARG A 100 14.87 -3.72 8.55
C ARG A 100 14.07 -3.32 7.33
N VAL A 101 12.74 -3.37 7.41
CA VAL A 101 11.86 -2.97 6.30
C VAL A 101 12.04 -1.49 6.00
N VAL A 102 12.04 -0.64 7.02
CA VAL A 102 12.26 0.81 6.88
C VAL A 102 13.61 1.09 6.24
N ALA A 103 14.68 0.46 6.70
CA ALA A 103 16.01 0.64 6.13
C ALA A 103 16.14 0.13 4.70
N ALA A 104 15.44 -0.95 4.34
CA ALA A 104 15.50 -1.54 3.01
C ALA A 104 14.65 -0.77 1.97
N ILE A 105 13.51 -0.21 2.39
CA ILE A 105 12.63 0.59 1.51
C ILE A 105 13.10 2.05 1.42
N ASP A 106 13.70 2.58 2.49
CA ASP A 106 14.25 3.93 2.58
C ASP A 106 13.27 5.03 2.14
N ALA A 107 12.04 4.96 2.65
CA ALA A 107 10.94 5.86 2.26
C ALA A 107 10.18 6.46 3.46
N GLY A 108 10.87 6.71 4.57
CA GLY A 108 10.31 7.28 5.79
C GLY A 108 9.98 6.24 6.87
N LEU A 109 9.02 6.56 7.74
CA LEU A 109 8.55 5.65 8.79
C LEU A 109 7.68 4.52 8.23
N ILE A 110 7.50 3.44 9.01
CA ILE A 110 6.65 2.32 8.58
C ILE A 110 5.19 2.73 8.40
N GLU A 111 4.71 3.69 9.19
CA GLU A 111 3.37 4.26 9.06
C GLU A 111 3.21 5.03 7.74
N GLU A 112 4.21 5.82 7.34
CA GLU A 112 4.20 6.53 6.05
C GLU A 112 4.24 5.54 4.87
N ILE A 113 4.97 4.43 5.01
CA ILE A 113 5.02 3.37 4.00
C ILE A 113 3.65 2.67 3.87
N VAL A 114 2.91 2.50 4.98
CA VAL A 114 1.54 1.98 4.95
C VAL A 114 0.60 2.96 4.22
N ASP A 115 0.69 4.25 4.51
CA ASP A 115 -0.10 5.27 3.83
C ASP A 115 0.22 5.31 2.32
N GLN A 116 1.51 5.29 1.94
CA GLN A 116 1.93 5.19 0.54
C GLN A 116 1.36 3.93 -0.15
N ALA A 117 1.35 2.79 0.53
CA ALA A 117 0.82 1.55 -0.02
C ALA A 117 -0.70 1.65 -0.28
N ASN A 118 -1.43 2.28 0.64
CA ASN A 118 -2.87 2.54 0.50
C ASN A 118 -3.16 3.55 -0.61
N ASP A 119 -2.38 4.63 -0.69
CA ASP A 119 -2.48 5.62 -1.75
C ASP A 119 -2.23 4.99 -3.13
N GLU A 120 -1.21 4.14 -3.26
CA GLU A 120 -0.92 3.41 -4.49
C GLU A 120 -2.06 2.46 -4.86
N PHE A 121 -2.65 1.75 -3.89
CA PHE A 121 -3.82 0.90 -4.11
C PHE A 121 -5.02 1.70 -4.65
N HIS A 122 -5.31 2.86 -4.03
CA HIS A 122 -6.39 3.74 -4.45
C HIS A 122 -6.12 4.36 -5.83
N LEU A 123 -4.88 4.77 -6.09
CA LEU A 123 -4.46 5.27 -7.39
C LEU A 123 -4.63 4.20 -8.46
N ALA A 124 -4.12 2.99 -8.23
CA ALA A 124 -4.24 1.87 -9.17
C ALA A 124 -5.71 1.56 -9.51
N THR A 125 -6.61 1.66 -8.52
CA THR A 125 -8.05 1.51 -8.73
C THR A 125 -8.60 2.60 -9.66
N LYS A 126 -8.22 3.87 -9.47
CA LYS A 126 -8.63 4.98 -10.34
C LYS A 126 -8.05 4.88 -11.76
N MET A 127 -6.85 4.32 -11.89
CA MET A 127 -6.16 4.17 -13.19
C MET A 127 -6.89 3.23 -14.15
N ILE A 128 -7.71 2.31 -13.62
CA ILE A 128 -8.61 1.47 -14.42
C ILE A 128 -9.66 2.33 -15.12
N ASP A 129 -10.24 3.29 -14.40
CA ASP A 129 -11.26 4.19 -14.95
C ASP A 129 -10.66 5.27 -15.85
N TRP A 130 -9.51 5.84 -15.47
CA TRP A 130 -8.88 6.95 -16.18
C TRP A 130 -8.16 6.55 -17.47
N LYS A 131 -7.73 5.30 -17.59
CA LYS A 131 -7.07 4.72 -18.77
C LYS A 131 -5.99 5.61 -19.41
N PRO A 132 -5.00 6.10 -18.65
CA PRO A 132 -3.97 7.00 -19.20
C PRO A 132 -3.00 6.33 -20.18
N HIS A 133 -3.10 5.01 -20.36
CA HIS A 133 -2.37 4.26 -21.38
C HIS A 133 -2.97 4.42 -22.77
N GLU A 134 -4.17 5.01 -22.89
CA GLU A 134 -4.76 5.36 -24.17
C GLU A 134 -4.08 6.61 -24.78
N PRO A 135 -4.16 6.79 -26.12
CA PRO A 135 -3.65 8.00 -26.77
C PRO A 135 -4.29 9.28 -26.20
N LEU A 136 -3.59 10.41 -26.38
CA LEU A 136 -4.07 11.73 -25.97
C LEU A 136 -5.49 12.00 -26.52
N GLN A 137 -6.42 12.32 -25.61
CA GLN A 137 -7.80 12.66 -26.00
C GLN A 137 -7.86 13.95 -26.83
N VAL A 138 -7.02 14.93 -26.49
CA VAL A 138 -6.93 16.22 -27.19
C VAL A 138 -5.46 16.52 -27.50
N PRO A 139 -5.06 16.61 -28.78
CA PRO A 139 -3.73 17.05 -29.14
C PRO A 139 -3.56 18.54 -28.81
N ALA A 140 -2.33 18.94 -28.49
CA ALA A 140 -2.03 20.33 -28.18
C ALA A 140 -2.28 21.24 -29.41
N PRO A 141 -2.93 22.40 -29.25
CA PRO A 141 -3.03 23.39 -30.32
C PRO A 141 -1.65 23.87 -30.79
N PRO A 142 -1.49 24.23 -32.09
CA PRO A 142 -0.26 24.79 -32.59
C PRO A 142 0.16 26.03 -31.78
N GLY A 143 1.42 26.06 -31.34
CA GLY A 143 1.97 27.19 -30.58
C GLY A 143 1.68 27.22 -29.08
N GLN A 144 0.86 26.30 -28.53
CA GLN A 144 0.53 26.23 -27.10
C GLN A 144 1.77 26.10 -26.20
N TRP A 145 2.74 25.30 -26.63
CA TRP A 145 3.97 25.01 -25.89
C TRP A 145 5.18 25.81 -26.41
N ASN A 146 4.95 26.81 -27.26
CA ASN A 146 6.02 27.71 -27.66
C ASN A 146 6.36 28.59 -26.47
N THR A 147 7.58 28.42 -25.95
CA THR A 147 8.11 29.31 -24.93
C THR A 147 8.50 30.66 -25.56
N PHE A 148 8.58 31.69 -24.73
CA PHE A 148 9.06 33.00 -25.17
C PHE A 148 10.50 32.88 -25.68
N ASN A 149 10.72 33.19 -26.97
CA ASN A 149 12.05 33.28 -27.58
C ASN A 149 12.40 34.76 -27.82
N MET A 150 13.48 35.23 -27.19
CA MET A 150 13.98 36.60 -27.35
C MET A 150 14.29 36.97 -28.81
N GLN A 151 14.79 36.04 -29.63
CA GLN A 151 15.15 36.27 -31.04
C GLN A 151 13.91 36.50 -31.91
N ALA A 152 12.80 35.84 -31.59
CA ALA A 152 11.50 36.05 -32.24
C ALA A 152 10.83 37.35 -31.75
N ALA A 153 11.08 37.74 -30.50
CA ALA A 153 10.54 38.98 -29.91
C ALA A 153 11.28 40.25 -30.36
N SER A 154 12.57 40.16 -30.70
CA SER A 154 13.38 41.26 -31.22
C SER A 154 13.24 41.48 -32.74
N GLY A 155 12.46 40.65 -33.44
CA GLY A 155 12.16 40.82 -34.87
C GLY A 155 13.30 40.44 -35.83
N GLU A 156 14.32 39.71 -35.35
CA GLU A 156 15.53 39.37 -36.14
C GLU A 156 15.47 37.97 -36.78
N GLY A 157 14.34 37.26 -36.73
CA GLY A 157 14.19 35.92 -37.32
C GLY A 157 13.66 35.94 -38.76
N HIS A 158 14.51 35.63 -39.74
CA HIS A 158 14.14 35.13 -41.07
C HIS A 158 13.97 33.61 -41.07
#